data_AF-A0A523A8Q6-F1
#
_entry.id   AF-A0A523A8Q6-F1
#
_cell.length_a   1.000
_cell.length_b   1.000
_cell.length_c   1.000
_cell.angle_alpha   90.00
_cell.angle_beta   90.00
_cell.angle_gamma   90.00
#
_symmetry.space_group_name_H-M   'P 1'
#
loop_
_entity.id
_entity.type
_entity.pdbx_description
1 polymer ?
#
loop_
_entity_poly.entity_id
_entity_poly.type
_entity_poly.pdbx_seq_one_letter_code
_entity_poly.pdbx_strand_id
1 'polypeptide(L)' 'METCCPVCGSKMEILKEERGKFRRRYSEFDMRILILRCPKCGKEGVLRIVPDLNMENFEYPV' A
#
# COMPACT_ATOMS: atom_id res chain seq x y z
N MET A 1 -11.35 -1.26 0.63
CA MET A 1 -10.33 -0.94 -0.39
C MET A 1 -10.05 -2.19 -1.20
N GLU A 2 -10.43 -2.22 -2.47
CA GLU A 2 -10.12 -3.33 -3.38
C GLU A 2 -9.02 -2.85 -4.34
N THR A 3 -7.80 -3.36 -4.18
CA THR A 3 -6.69 -3.04 -5.09
C THR A 3 -6.56 -4.17 -6.11
N CYS A 4 -6.66 -3.82 -7.39
CA CYS A 4 -6.53 -4.78 -8.49
C CYS A 4 -5.09 -4.78 -9.02
N CYS A 5 -4.61 -5.95 -9.41
CA CYS A 5 -3.30 -6.06 -10.04
C CYS A 5 -3.32 -5.41 -11.43
N PRO A 6 -2.43 -4.44 -11.73
CA PRO A 6 -2.41 -3.76 -13.02
C PRO A 6 -2.02 -4.68 -14.19
N VAL A 7 -1.43 -5.85 -13.90
CA VAL A 7 -0.96 -6.79 -14.94
C VAL A 7 -2.07 -7.75 -15.39
N CYS A 8 -2.78 -8.36 -14.46
CA CYS A 8 -3.77 -9.41 -14.78
C CYS A 8 -5.19 -9.08 -14.30
N GLY A 9 -5.42 -7.88 -13.77
CA GLY A 9 -6.73 -7.40 -13.30
C GLY A 9 -7.31 -8.17 -12.10
N SER A 10 -6.58 -9.13 -11.54
CA SER A 10 -7.07 -9.94 -10.42
C SER A 10 -6.94 -9.17 -9.10
N LYS A 11 -7.85 -9.43 -8.15
CA LYS A 11 -7.79 -8.83 -6.81
C LYS A 11 -6.46 -9.18 -6.14
N MET A 12 -5.81 -8.17 -5.56
CA MET A 12 -4.61 -8.36 -4.78
C MET A 12 -4.96 -8.69 -3.33
N GLU A 13 -4.15 -9.53 -2.72
CA GLU A 13 -4.29 -9.94 -1.33
C GLU A 13 -3.25 -9.23 -0.47
N ILE A 14 -3.59 -8.92 0.78
CA ILE A 14 -2.66 -8.31 1.73
C ILE A 14 -1.78 -9.42 2.28
N LEU A 15 -0.50 -9.39 1.94
CA LEU A 15 0.51 -10.28 2.53
C LEU A 15 0.91 -9.83 3.92
N LYS A 16 1.10 -8.53 4.09
CA LYS A 16 1.67 -7.95 5.31
C LYS A 16 1.14 -6.55 5.53
N GLU A 17 0.77 -6.25 6.77
CA GLU A 17 0.52 -4.89 7.24
C GLU A 17 1.69 -4.49 8.14
N GLU A 18 2.33 -3.37 7.81
CA GLU A 18 3.30 -2.72 8.68
C GLU A 18 2.79 -1.34 9.08
N ARG A 19 3.05 -0.96 10.32
CA ARG A 19 2.73 0.36 10.84
C ARG A 19 4.03 1.13 11.02
N GLY A 20 4.02 2.36 10.55
CA GLY A 20 5.16 3.26 10.65
C GLY A 20 4.69 4.67 10.97
N LYS A 21 5.64 5.58 10.99
CA LYS A 21 5.36 7.00 11.14
C LYS A 21 5.89 7.76 9.94
N PHE A 22 5.05 8.58 9.34
CA PHE A 22 5.42 9.52 8.29
C PHE A 22 5.68 10.87 8.93
N ARG A 23 6.90 11.39 8.80
CA ARG A 23 7.26 12.70 9.35
C ARG A 23 7.32 13.73 8.24
N ARG A 24 6.56 14.82 8.36
CA ARG A 24 6.59 15.96 7.43
C ARG A 24 6.83 17.24 8.22
N ARG A 25 7.96 17.91 7.93
CA ARG A 25 8.43 19.09 8.68
C ARG A 25 8.50 18.79 10.19
N TYR A 26 7.59 19.36 10.97
CA TYR A 26 7.53 19.26 12.42
C TYR A 26 6.42 18.33 12.93
N SER A 27 5.68 17.67 12.04
CA SER A 27 4.56 16.80 12.39
C SER A 27 4.88 15.34 12.07
N GLU A 28 4.49 14.45 12.99
CA GLU A 28 4.54 12.99 12.83
C GLU A 28 3.11 12.49 12.66
N PHE A 29 2.90 11.67 11.62
CA PHE A 29 1.62 11.09 11.28
C PHE A 29 1.73 9.57 11.32
N ASP A 30 0.70 8.89 11.82
CA ASP A 30 0.61 7.45 11.69
C ASP A 30 0.49 7.05 10.22
N MET A 31 1.32 6.11 9.78
CA MET A 31 1.32 5.56 8.44
C MET A 31 1.10 4.05 8.50
N ARG A 32 0.25 3.54 7.61
CA ARG A 32 0.09 2.10 7.37
C ARG A 32 0.69 1.76 6.01
N ILE A 33 1.50 0.73 5.98
CA ILE A 33 2.10 0.17 4.77
C ILE A 33 1.50 -1.22 4.58
N LEU A 34 0.76 -1.41 3.49
CA LEU A 34 0.18 -2.68 3.12
C LEU A 34 0.98 -3.25 1.95
N ILE A 35 1.61 -4.40 2.17
CA ILE A 35 2.25 -5.16 1.10
C ILE A 35 1.18 -6.05 0.48
N LEU A 36 0.88 -5.79 -0.78
CA LEU A 36 -0.14 -6.47 -1.57
C LEU A 36 0.54 -7.44 -2.54
N ARG A 37 -0.02 -8.63 -2.73
CA ARG A 37 0.44 -9.58 -3.76
C ARG A 37 -0.71 -10.08 -4.59
N CYS A 38 -0.46 -10.21 -5.88
CA CYS A 38 -1.41 -10.84 -6.78
C CYS A 38 -1.24 -12.37 -6.72
N PRO A 39 -2.26 -13.14 -6.36
CA PRO A 39 -2.17 -14.61 -6.31
C PRO A 39 -2.00 -15.24 -7.71
N LYS A 40 -2.42 -14.56 -8.78
CA LYS A 40 -2.32 -15.10 -10.15
C LYS A 40 -0.95 -14.93 -10.80
N CYS A 41 -0.38 -13.73 -10.74
CA CYS A 41 0.89 -13.41 -11.39
C CYS A 41 2.07 -13.33 -10.40
N GLY A 42 1.80 -13.44 -9.10
CA GLY A 42 2.82 -13.41 -8.06
C GLY A 42 3.41 -12.03 -7.78
N LYS A 43 3.07 -11.01 -8.57
CA LYS A 43 3.61 -9.65 -8.43
C LYS A 43 3.16 -8.97 -7.14
N GLU A 44 4.06 -8.19 -6.58
CA GLU A 44 3.88 -7.48 -5.33
C GLU A 44 3.75 -5.97 -5.57
N GLY A 45 2.98 -5.30 -4.72
CA GLY A 45 2.78 -3.86 -4.72
C GLY A 45 2.73 -3.35 -3.28
N VAL A 46 2.96 -2.05 -3.10
CA VAL A 46 2.99 -1.43 -1.78
C VAL A 46 1.96 -0.31 -1.73
N LEU A 47 0.99 -0.43 -0.84
CA LEU A 47 0.00 0.61 -0.58
C LEU A 47 0.34 1.32 0.73
N ARG A 48 0.70 2.59 0.66
CA ARG A 48 0.95 3.44 1.82
C ARG A 48 -0.28 4.30 2.09
N ILE A 49 -0.76 4.29 3.32
CA ILE A 49 -1.94 5.02 3.77
C ILE A 49 -1.54 5.89 4.96
N VAL A 50 -1.74 7.20 4.85
CA VAL A 50 -1.57 8.17 5.95
C VAL A 50 -2.95 8.78 6.23
N PRO A 51 -3.75 8.18 7.12
CA PRO A 51 -5.15 8.56 7.33
C PRO A 51 -5.30 10.01 7.81
N ASP A 52 -4.37 10.49 8.63
CA ASP A 52 -4.38 11.86 9.18
C ASP A 52 -4.26 12.93 8.08
N LEU A 53 -3.61 12.58 6.96
CA LEU A 53 -3.47 13.45 5.79
C LEU A 53 -4.44 13.09 4.66
N ASN A 54 -5.35 12.13 4.88
CA ASN A 54 -6.19 11.51 3.85
C ASN A 54 -5.40 11.16 2.58
N MET A 55 -4.18 10.66 2.76
CA MET A 55 -3.21 10.45 1.69
C MET A 55 -3.00 8.96 1.47
N GLU A 56 -3.28 8.50 0.26
CA GLU A 56 -3.14 7.10 -0.15
C GLU A 56 -2.22 7.05 -1.37
N ASN A 57 -1.13 6.31 -1.25
CA ASN A 57 -0.13 6.20 -2.30
C ASN A 57 0.10 4.72 -2.60
N PHE A 58 -0.33 4.29 -3.78
CA PHE A 58 -0.09 2.95 -4.28
C PHE A 58 1.13 2.97 -5.20
N GLU A 59 2.21 2.34 -4.74
CA GLU A 59 3.42 2.14 -5.52
C GLU A 59 3.46 0.70 -6.04
N TYR A 60 3.60 0.57 -7.35
CA TYR A 60 3.87 -0.69 -8.01
C TYR A 60 5.34 -0.69 -8.44
N PRO A 61 6.21 -1.57 -7.90
CA PRO A 61 7.54 -1.76 -8.46
C PRO A 61 7.36 -2.33 -9.88
N VAL A 62 7.71 -1.53 -10.89
CA VAL A 62 7.61 -1.91 -12.32
C VAL A 62 8.57 -3.02 -12.67
#